data_AF-A0A2C6LII4-F1
#
_entry.id   AF-A0A2C6LII4-F1
#
_cell.length_a   1.000
_cell.length_b   1.000
_cell.length_c   1.000
_cell.angle_alpha   90.00
_cell.angle_beta   90.00
_cell.angle_gamma   90.00
#
_symmetry.space_group_name_H-M   'P 1'
#
loop_
_entity.id
_entity.type
_entity.pdbx_description
1 polymer ?
#
loop_
_entity_poly.entity_id
_entity_poly.type
_entity_poly.pdbx_seq_one_letter_code
_entity_poly.pdbx_strand_id
1 'polypeptide(L)'
;MFEWIIGEGWCNKQVSNPLMDKIQAMAKAADDGWGKAYGLFGKVVQEKELKVGAEIGVAFGGHAESLLKIPTLEKLYGVDPYLHMENYNDPMNLPQLEFDQLYQYTLDRLSSFAEKYRHIRKPSIDAVNDIVGQIDFVYIDADHSFQGVLRDLTVWFPKVTKGGIIGGHDYGHPNFPGVKRAVDEFLTDSGGLFTQREKGFGGLKR
;
A
#
# COMPACT_ATOMS: atom_id res chain seq x y z
N MET A 1 -53.90 2.97 -26.63
CA MET A 1 -54.07 3.25 -25.19
C MET A 1 -54.47 1.95 -24.52
N PHE A 2 -53.51 1.26 -23.92
CA PHE A 2 -53.73 0.21 -22.91
C PHE A 2 -52.47 0.23 -22.04
N GLU A 3 -52.61 0.76 -20.83
CA GLU A 3 -51.62 0.69 -19.76
C GLU A 3 -51.75 -0.64 -19.04
N TRP A 4 -50.62 -1.20 -18.56
CA TRP A 4 -50.58 -2.14 -17.46
C TRP A 4 -49.34 -1.87 -16.59
N ILE A 5 -49.57 -1.84 -15.28
CA ILE A 5 -48.57 -1.78 -14.21
C ILE A 5 -48.44 -3.19 -13.62
N ILE A 6 -47.22 -3.66 -13.37
CA ILE A 6 -46.97 -4.76 -12.44
C ILE A 6 -45.99 -4.23 -11.38
N GLY A 7 -46.54 -3.91 -10.22
CA GLY A 7 -45.77 -3.77 -8.99
C GLY A 7 -45.57 -5.15 -8.37
N GLU A 8 -44.34 -5.41 -7.92
CA GLU A 8 -43.98 -5.86 -6.56
C GLU A 8 -42.54 -6.40 -6.55
N GLY A 9 -41.69 -5.72 -5.78
CA GLY A 9 -40.64 -6.37 -4.98
C GLY A 9 -39.51 -7.10 -5.70
N TRP A 10 -38.64 -6.39 -6.44
CA TRP A 10 -37.23 -6.79 -6.46
C TRP A 10 -36.56 -6.31 -5.18
N CYS A 11 -36.76 -7.05 -4.09
CA CYS A 11 -35.81 -7.04 -3.00
C CYS A 11 -34.53 -7.67 -3.56
N ASN A 12 -33.56 -6.83 -3.96
CA ASN A 12 -32.17 -7.26 -4.09
C ASN A 12 -31.73 -7.72 -2.70
N LYS A 13 -32.06 -8.96 -2.33
CA LYS A 13 -31.28 -9.66 -1.32
C LYS A 13 -29.89 -9.76 -1.95
N GLN A 14 -28.97 -8.91 -1.49
CA GLN A 14 -27.55 -9.15 -1.69
C GLN A 14 -27.33 -10.61 -1.29
N VAL A 15 -27.10 -11.47 -2.28
CA VAL A 15 -26.69 -12.83 -2.01
C VAL A 15 -25.33 -12.67 -1.35
N SER A 16 -25.26 -12.96 -0.05
CA SER A 16 -24.03 -12.85 0.72
C SER A 16 -22.96 -13.67 0.00
N ASN A 17 -21.85 -13.03 -0.34
CA ASN A 17 -20.68 -13.72 -0.84
C ASN A 17 -19.79 -14.00 0.38
N PRO A 18 -19.76 -15.25 0.91
CA PRO A 18 -19.07 -15.54 2.17
C PRO A 18 -17.58 -15.18 2.13
N LEU A 19 -16.98 -15.22 0.94
CA LEU A 19 -15.59 -14.80 0.74
C LEU A 19 -15.44 -13.28 0.90
N MET A 20 -16.36 -12.50 0.32
CA MET A 20 -16.36 -11.05 0.48
C MET A 20 -16.61 -10.65 1.94
N ASP A 21 -17.55 -11.33 2.62
CA ASP A 21 -17.83 -11.08 4.04
C ASP A 21 -16.57 -11.34 4.90
N LYS A 22 -15.82 -12.41 4.58
CA LYS A 22 -14.52 -12.70 5.20
C LYS A 22 -13.51 -11.57 4.95
N ILE A 23 -13.34 -11.13 3.71
CA ILE A 23 -12.41 -10.04 3.36
C ILE A 23 -12.80 -8.74 4.08
N GLN A 24 -14.09 -8.41 4.15
CA GLN A 24 -14.58 -7.24 4.88
C GLN A 24 -14.27 -7.32 6.38
N ALA A 25 -14.45 -8.49 6.99
CA ALA A 25 -14.11 -8.70 8.40
C ALA A 25 -12.59 -8.56 8.64
N MET A 26 -11.76 -9.08 7.73
CA MET A 26 -10.30 -8.93 7.79
C MET A 26 -9.87 -7.46 7.63
N ALA A 27 -10.45 -6.75 6.66
CA ALA A 27 -10.18 -5.33 6.45
C ALA A 27 -10.56 -4.50 7.68
N LYS A 28 -11.70 -4.79 8.31
CA LYS A 28 -12.09 -4.15 9.57
C LYS A 28 -11.08 -4.43 10.69
N ALA A 29 -10.64 -5.67 10.84
CA ALA A 29 -9.63 -6.02 11.85
C ALA A 29 -8.29 -5.31 11.59
N ALA A 30 -7.88 -5.20 10.33
CA ALA A 30 -6.70 -4.45 9.92
C ALA A 30 -6.83 -2.95 10.27
N ASP A 31 -7.98 -2.33 9.99
CA ASP A 31 -8.23 -0.93 10.32
C ASP A 31 -8.25 -0.70 11.85
N ASP A 32 -8.85 -1.60 12.63
CA ASP A 32 -8.87 -1.50 14.10
C ASP A 32 -7.47 -1.73 14.74
N GLY A 33 -6.63 -2.54 14.07
CA GLY A 33 -5.28 -2.89 14.48
C GLY A 33 -4.22 -1.92 13.99
N TRP A 34 -3.88 -2.02 12.70
CA TRP A 34 -2.83 -1.27 12.03
C TRP A 34 -3.21 0.18 11.74
N GLY A 35 -4.52 0.46 11.63
CA GLY A 35 -5.01 1.81 11.33
C GLY A 35 -4.58 2.90 12.31
N LYS A 36 -4.17 2.51 13.52
CA LYS A 36 -3.55 3.40 14.52
C LYS A 36 -2.26 4.07 14.03
N ALA A 37 -1.52 3.41 13.13
CA ALA A 37 -0.26 3.88 12.60
C ALA A 37 -0.39 4.55 11.21
N TYR A 38 -1.50 4.37 10.50
CA TYR A 38 -1.64 4.85 9.10
C TYR A 38 -1.37 6.36 8.95
N GLY A 39 -1.75 7.17 9.92
CA GLY A 39 -1.52 8.62 9.88
C GLY A 39 -0.08 9.06 10.09
N LEU A 40 0.85 8.19 10.50
CA LEU A 40 2.21 8.59 10.86
C LEU A 40 3.00 9.08 9.64
N PHE A 41 3.01 8.31 8.56
CA PHE A 41 3.69 8.71 7.33
C PHE A 41 2.96 9.87 6.65
N GLY A 42 1.63 9.89 6.71
CA GLY A 42 0.82 10.98 6.14
C GLY A 42 1.18 12.37 6.69
N LYS A 43 1.61 12.47 7.96
CA LYS A 43 2.14 13.73 8.52
C LYS A 43 3.38 14.21 7.79
N VAL A 44 4.31 13.29 7.48
CA VAL A 44 5.53 13.61 6.74
C VAL A 44 5.19 14.07 5.32
N VAL A 45 4.28 13.37 4.64
CA VAL A 45 3.79 13.75 3.29
C VAL A 45 3.21 15.17 3.31
N GLN A 46 2.39 15.49 4.31
CA GLN A 46 1.78 16.81 4.46
C GLN A 46 2.80 17.89 4.80
N GLU A 47 3.66 17.68 5.80
CA GLU A 47 4.68 18.65 6.26
C GLU A 47 5.73 18.98 5.19
N LYS A 48 5.99 18.04 4.29
CA LYS A 48 6.94 18.19 3.18
C LYS A 48 6.27 18.59 1.87
N GLU A 49 4.95 18.77 1.87
CA GLU A 49 4.14 19.10 0.69
C GLU A 49 4.40 18.16 -0.49
N LEU A 50 4.59 16.86 -0.20
CA LEU A 50 4.82 15.85 -1.25
C LEU A 50 3.52 15.59 -2.01
N LYS A 51 3.60 15.48 -3.33
CA LYS A 51 2.44 15.51 -4.23
C LYS A 51 2.21 14.18 -4.93
N VAL A 52 3.28 13.51 -5.33
CA VAL A 52 3.20 12.26 -6.10
C VAL A 52 3.98 11.18 -5.37
N GLY A 53 3.37 10.03 -5.12
CA GLY A 53 4.09 8.91 -4.50
C GLY A 53 3.57 7.54 -4.87
N ALA A 54 4.26 6.52 -4.38
CA ALA A 54 3.89 5.12 -4.52
C ALA A 54 3.85 4.41 -3.16
N GLU A 55 2.90 3.51 -2.98
CA GLU A 55 2.83 2.53 -1.90
C GLU A 55 3.06 1.14 -2.48
N ILE A 56 4.04 0.41 -1.94
CA ILE A 56 4.43 -0.93 -2.35
C ILE A 56 3.93 -1.91 -1.29
N GLY A 57 2.94 -2.72 -1.63
CA GLY A 57 2.13 -3.48 -0.67
C GLY A 57 0.92 -2.65 -0.22
N VAL A 58 -0.23 -2.89 -0.84
CA VAL A 58 -1.46 -2.10 -0.60
C VAL A 58 -2.42 -2.87 0.32
N ALA A 59 -2.43 -4.20 0.24
CA ALA A 59 -3.29 -5.08 1.03
C ALA A 59 -4.76 -4.62 1.00
N PHE A 60 -5.35 -4.29 2.17
CA PHE A 60 -6.73 -3.83 2.33
C PHE A 60 -6.96 -2.35 1.99
N GLY A 61 -5.92 -1.62 1.57
CA GLY A 61 -6.00 -0.23 1.10
C GLY A 61 -6.20 0.82 2.20
N GLY A 62 -6.18 0.47 3.49
CA GLY A 62 -6.42 1.43 4.57
C GLY A 62 -5.35 2.51 4.71
N HIS A 63 -4.08 2.15 4.54
CA HIS A 63 -2.99 3.13 4.53
C HIS A 63 -3.04 4.01 3.28
N ALA A 64 -3.17 3.44 2.07
CA ALA A 64 -3.44 4.19 0.85
C ALA A 64 -4.61 5.18 0.99
N GLU A 65 -5.74 4.74 1.55
CA GLU A 65 -6.90 5.61 1.80
C GLU A 65 -6.56 6.78 2.71
N SER A 66 -5.75 6.54 3.75
CA SER A 66 -5.29 7.59 4.65
C SER A 66 -4.41 8.63 3.96
N LEU A 67 -3.54 8.19 3.03
CA LEU A 67 -2.70 9.07 2.22
C LEU A 67 -3.53 9.87 1.22
N LEU A 68 -4.48 9.22 0.54
CA LEU A 68 -5.35 9.85 -0.47
C LEU A 68 -6.26 10.95 0.11
N LYS A 69 -6.53 10.92 1.42
CA LYS A 69 -7.24 11.97 2.15
C LYS A 69 -6.40 13.23 2.40
N ILE A 70 -5.09 13.19 2.18
CA ILE A 70 -4.21 14.35 2.34
C ILE A 70 -4.49 15.36 1.21
N PRO A 71 -4.85 16.62 1.53
CA PRO A 71 -5.24 17.59 0.50
C PRO A 71 -4.16 17.89 -0.53
N THR A 72 -2.89 17.94 -0.10
CA THR A 72 -1.73 18.26 -0.96
C THR A 72 -1.32 17.10 -1.86
N LEU A 73 -1.81 15.88 -1.61
CA LEU A 73 -1.49 14.73 -2.44
C LEU A 73 -2.26 14.82 -3.76
N GLU A 74 -1.52 14.82 -4.86
CA GLU A 74 -2.03 14.92 -6.23
C GLU A 74 -2.19 13.53 -6.87
N LYS A 75 -1.24 12.62 -6.63
CA LYS A 75 -1.31 11.25 -7.16
C LYS A 75 -0.68 10.22 -6.22
N LEU A 76 -1.35 9.08 -6.06
CA LEU A 76 -0.81 7.88 -5.42
C LEU A 76 -0.90 6.69 -6.38
N TYR A 77 0.24 6.00 -6.54
CA TYR A 77 0.30 4.70 -7.18
C TYR A 77 0.28 3.61 -6.11
N GLY A 78 -0.69 2.70 -6.13
CA GLY A 78 -0.67 1.51 -5.29
C GLY A 78 -0.13 0.33 -6.08
N VAL A 79 0.90 -0.34 -5.58
CA VAL A 79 1.56 -1.47 -6.24
C VAL A 79 1.38 -2.71 -5.37
N ASP A 80 0.60 -3.67 -5.85
CA ASP A 80 0.38 -4.94 -5.16
C ASP A 80 0.02 -6.04 -6.16
N PRO A 81 0.76 -7.15 -6.25
CA PRO A 81 0.42 -8.21 -7.20
C PRO A 81 -0.88 -8.94 -6.84
N TYR A 82 -1.30 -8.94 -5.56
CA TYR A 82 -2.35 -9.84 -5.04
C TYR A 82 -2.15 -11.28 -5.54
N LEU A 83 -0.95 -11.81 -5.28
CA LEU A 83 -0.49 -13.11 -5.74
C LEU A 83 0.00 -13.93 -4.56
N HIS A 84 -0.51 -15.15 -4.42
CA HIS A 84 -0.04 -16.10 -3.43
C HIS A 84 1.40 -16.53 -3.74
N MET A 85 2.26 -16.51 -2.73
CA MET A 85 3.65 -16.94 -2.86
C MET A 85 3.89 -18.26 -2.14
N GLU A 86 4.39 -19.26 -2.87
CA GLU A 86 4.79 -20.53 -2.25
C GLU A 86 5.95 -20.33 -1.27
N ASN A 87 5.94 -21.05 -0.15
CA ASN A 87 7.00 -21.01 0.87
C ASN A 87 7.23 -19.64 1.52
N TYR A 88 6.30 -18.69 1.38
CA TYR A 88 6.34 -17.41 2.08
C TYR A 88 5.41 -17.44 3.30
N ASN A 89 6.00 -17.37 4.50
CA ASN A 89 5.24 -17.42 5.75
C ASN A 89 4.96 -16.00 6.27
N ASP A 90 3.86 -15.43 5.81
CA ASP A 90 3.38 -14.10 6.20
C ASP A 90 1.86 -14.17 6.40
N PRO A 91 1.30 -13.55 7.45
CA PRO A 91 -0.15 -13.52 7.68
C PRO A 91 -0.97 -12.98 6.50
N MET A 92 -0.36 -12.16 5.65
CA MET A 92 -0.98 -11.58 4.46
C MET A 92 -0.79 -12.39 3.19
N ASN A 93 -0.07 -13.52 3.24
CA ASN A 93 0.06 -14.43 2.10
C ASN A 93 -1.20 -15.31 1.95
N LEU A 94 -2.31 -14.68 1.58
CA LEU A 94 -3.62 -15.32 1.47
C LEU A 94 -3.66 -16.34 0.33
N PRO A 95 -4.57 -17.33 0.37
CA PRO A 95 -4.89 -18.15 -0.80
C PRO A 95 -5.27 -17.27 -2.01
N GLN A 96 -4.95 -17.72 -3.22
CA GLN A 96 -5.13 -16.91 -4.43
C GLN A 96 -6.56 -16.37 -4.60
N LEU A 97 -7.56 -17.20 -4.33
CA LEU A 97 -8.97 -16.79 -4.45
C LEU A 97 -9.33 -15.66 -3.46
N GLU A 98 -8.76 -15.68 -2.26
CA GLU A 98 -8.93 -14.61 -1.28
C GLU A 98 -8.21 -13.33 -1.72
N PHE A 99 -7.03 -13.45 -2.34
CA PHE A 99 -6.34 -12.32 -2.93
C PHE A 99 -7.11 -11.67 -4.08
N ASP A 100 -7.72 -12.47 -4.96
CA ASP A 100 -8.58 -11.95 -6.04
C ASP A 100 -9.76 -11.16 -5.47
N GLN A 101 -10.36 -11.66 -4.39
CA GLN A 101 -11.46 -10.98 -3.70
C GLN A 101 -10.99 -9.71 -2.97
N LEU A 102 -9.82 -9.77 -2.33
CA LEU A 102 -9.18 -8.62 -1.68
C LEU A 102 -8.86 -7.52 -2.68
N TYR A 103 -8.36 -7.87 -3.87
CA TYR A 103 -8.12 -6.90 -4.93
C TYR A 103 -9.40 -6.16 -5.32
N GLN A 104 -10.52 -6.86 -5.52
CA GLN A 104 -11.80 -6.23 -5.82
C GLN A 104 -12.27 -5.33 -4.67
N TYR A 105 -12.19 -5.82 -3.43
CA TYR A 105 -12.51 -5.03 -2.24
C TYR A 105 -11.69 -3.73 -2.18
N THR A 106 -10.39 -3.80 -2.44
CA THR A 106 -9.51 -2.64 -2.37
C THR A 106 -9.77 -1.63 -3.49
N LEU A 107 -10.09 -2.09 -4.72
CA LEU A 107 -10.55 -1.20 -5.78
C LEU A 107 -11.84 -0.46 -5.40
N ASP A 108 -12.81 -1.18 -4.84
CA ASP A 108 -14.07 -0.59 -4.39
C ASP A 108 -13.85 0.42 -3.27
N ARG A 109 -13.02 0.08 -2.27
CA ARG A 109 -12.65 0.97 -1.15
C ARG A 109 -12.05 2.29 -1.64
N LEU A 110 -11.21 2.24 -2.66
CA LEU A 110 -10.45 3.39 -3.16
C LEU A 110 -11.11 4.08 -4.35
N SER A 111 -12.29 3.61 -4.79
CA SER A 111 -13.01 4.11 -5.97
C SER A 111 -13.34 5.60 -5.91
N SER A 112 -13.64 6.14 -4.73
CA SER A 112 -13.93 7.57 -4.53
C SER A 112 -12.71 8.47 -4.77
N PHE A 113 -11.52 7.89 -4.88
CA PHE A 113 -10.26 8.58 -5.15
C PHE A 113 -9.73 8.32 -6.57
N ALA A 114 -10.54 7.80 -7.50
CA ALA A 114 -10.09 7.36 -8.83
C ALA A 114 -9.28 8.41 -9.62
N GLU A 115 -9.54 9.70 -9.43
CA GLU A 115 -8.76 10.79 -10.04
C GLU A 115 -7.31 10.82 -9.53
N LYS A 116 -7.13 10.64 -8.22
CA LYS A 116 -5.81 10.70 -7.55
C LYS A 116 -5.12 9.34 -7.45
N TYR A 117 -5.87 8.24 -7.49
CA TYR A 117 -5.33 6.91 -7.31
C TYR A 117 -5.09 6.19 -8.64
N ARG A 118 -4.07 5.33 -8.70
CA ARG A 118 -3.91 4.34 -9.75
C ARG A 118 -3.37 3.06 -9.14
N HIS A 119 -4.15 1.99 -9.22
CA HIS A 119 -3.69 0.68 -8.80
C HIS A 119 -2.88 0.00 -9.93
N ILE A 120 -1.77 -0.63 -9.58
CA ILE A 120 -0.89 -1.40 -10.47
C ILE A 120 -0.78 -2.81 -9.90
N ARG A 121 -1.56 -3.73 -10.47
CA ARG A 121 -1.58 -5.14 -10.05
C ARG A 121 -0.42 -5.92 -10.66
N LYS A 122 0.80 -5.69 -10.17
CA LYS A 122 2.04 -6.29 -10.65
C LYS A 122 3.06 -6.47 -9.51
N PRO A 123 4.06 -7.36 -9.67
CA PRO A 123 5.23 -7.37 -8.81
C PRO A 123 5.94 -6.00 -8.80
N SER A 124 6.49 -5.62 -7.65
CA SER A 124 7.16 -4.33 -7.43
C SER A 124 8.22 -3.99 -8.49
N ILE A 125 9.06 -4.97 -8.84
CA ILE A 125 10.15 -4.82 -9.82
C ILE A 125 9.66 -4.53 -11.24
N ASP A 126 8.46 -4.98 -11.58
CA ASP A 126 7.87 -4.74 -12.90
C ASP A 126 7.09 -3.40 -12.89
N ALA A 127 6.36 -3.14 -11.81
CA ALA A 127 5.52 -1.96 -11.63
C ALA A 127 6.29 -0.64 -11.68
N VAL A 128 7.56 -0.64 -11.26
CA VAL A 128 8.41 0.56 -11.27
C VAL A 128 8.52 1.17 -12.68
N ASN A 129 8.42 0.35 -13.73
CA ASN A 129 8.50 0.80 -15.13
C ASN A 129 7.18 1.37 -15.66
N ASP A 130 6.05 1.11 -15.01
CA ASP A 130 4.72 1.61 -15.40
C ASP A 130 4.46 3.05 -14.93
N ILE A 131 5.31 3.56 -14.05
CA ILE A 131 5.26 4.93 -13.52
C ILE A 131 6.22 5.79 -14.33
N VAL A 132 5.67 6.76 -15.06
CA VAL A 132 6.45 7.70 -15.87
C VAL A 132 6.99 8.81 -14.96
N GLY A 133 8.27 9.16 -15.14
CA GLY A 133 8.92 10.23 -14.39
C GLY A 133 9.43 9.81 -13.00
N GLN A 134 9.76 10.82 -12.21
CA GLN A 134 10.13 10.70 -10.80
C GLN A 134 8.92 11.03 -9.91
N ILE A 135 8.98 10.56 -8.67
CA ILE A 135 7.94 10.73 -7.64
C ILE A 135 8.57 11.30 -6.37
N ASP A 136 7.78 11.95 -5.52
CA ASP A 136 8.27 12.62 -4.32
C ASP A 136 8.50 11.67 -3.16
N PHE A 137 7.77 10.55 -3.13
CA PHE A 137 7.99 9.52 -2.13
C PHE A 137 7.66 8.10 -2.59
N VAL A 138 8.21 7.14 -1.85
CA VAL A 138 7.80 5.73 -1.87
C VAL A 138 7.61 5.25 -0.43
N TYR A 139 6.57 4.46 -0.19
CA TYR A 139 6.33 3.76 1.07
C TYR A 139 6.39 2.25 0.83
N ILE A 140 7.31 1.53 1.50
CA ILE A 140 7.56 0.09 1.31
C ILE A 140 6.95 -0.71 2.47
N ASP A 141 6.00 -1.59 2.15
CA ASP A 141 5.22 -2.41 3.10
C ASP A 141 4.74 -3.73 2.44
N ALA A 142 5.61 -4.35 1.64
CA ALA A 142 5.30 -5.55 0.86
C ALA A 142 5.97 -6.81 1.44
N ASP A 143 7.12 -7.20 0.88
CA ASP A 143 7.87 -8.40 1.27
C ASP A 143 8.82 -8.07 2.42
N HIS A 144 8.51 -8.57 3.62
CA HIS A 144 9.26 -8.30 4.85
C HIS A 144 10.56 -9.11 4.97
N SER A 145 10.92 -9.89 3.95
CA SER A 145 12.23 -10.52 3.88
C SER A 145 13.32 -9.50 3.58
N PHE A 146 14.55 -9.77 4.02
CA PHE A 146 15.71 -8.94 3.69
C PHE A 146 15.86 -8.72 2.17
N GLN A 147 15.68 -9.78 1.37
CA GLN A 147 15.82 -9.72 -0.09
C GLN A 147 14.69 -8.91 -0.72
N GLY A 148 13.47 -9.01 -0.19
CA GLY A 148 12.31 -8.24 -0.64
C GLY A 148 12.51 -6.75 -0.47
N VAL A 149 12.80 -6.33 0.76
CA VAL A 149 13.04 -4.93 1.09
C VAL A 149 14.23 -4.36 0.32
N LEU A 150 15.36 -5.10 0.24
CA LEU A 150 16.53 -4.61 -0.48
C LEU A 150 16.26 -4.44 -1.98
N ARG A 151 15.51 -5.38 -2.58
CA ARG A 151 15.07 -5.30 -3.98
C ARG A 151 14.21 -4.06 -4.21
N ASP A 152 13.21 -3.83 -3.35
CA ASP A 152 12.32 -2.68 -3.45
C ASP A 152 13.10 -1.36 -3.29
N LEU A 153 13.95 -1.25 -2.27
CA LEU A 153 14.83 -0.08 -2.09
C LEU A 153 15.68 0.18 -3.35
N THR A 154 16.27 -0.87 -3.93
CA THR A 154 17.16 -0.77 -5.09
C THR A 154 16.44 -0.21 -6.32
N VAL A 155 15.22 -0.67 -6.61
CA VAL A 155 14.49 -0.26 -7.83
C VAL A 155 13.73 1.05 -7.65
N TRP A 156 13.25 1.32 -6.44
CA TRP A 156 12.45 2.51 -6.16
C TRP A 156 13.27 3.74 -5.79
N PHE A 157 14.47 3.59 -5.22
CA PHE A 157 15.32 4.73 -4.88
C PHE A 157 15.66 5.65 -6.07
N PRO A 158 16.00 5.15 -7.26
CA PRO A 158 16.22 6.00 -8.43
C PRO A 158 14.99 6.79 -8.90
N LYS A 159 13.77 6.30 -8.58
CA LYS A 159 12.49 6.94 -8.93
C LYS A 159 12.15 8.12 -8.03
N VAL A 160 12.64 8.14 -6.79
CA VAL A 160 12.35 9.22 -5.86
C VAL A 160 13.15 10.48 -6.22
N THR A 161 12.52 11.65 -6.27
CA THR A 161 13.20 12.93 -6.58
C THR A 161 14.31 13.23 -5.56
N LYS A 162 15.28 14.07 -5.94
CA LYS A 162 16.24 14.59 -4.96
C LYS A 162 15.49 15.41 -3.90
N GLY A 163 15.75 15.16 -2.62
CA GLY A 163 14.98 15.73 -1.52
C GLY A 163 13.67 15.01 -1.20
N GLY A 164 13.29 14.01 -2.01
CA GLY A 164 12.16 13.11 -1.75
C GLY A 164 12.46 12.10 -0.63
N ILE A 165 11.43 11.31 -0.28
CA ILE A 165 11.44 10.45 0.91
C ILE A 165 11.14 9.00 0.56
N ILE A 166 11.88 8.06 1.13
CA ILE A 166 11.47 6.64 1.17
C ILE A 166 11.13 6.29 2.61
N GLY A 167 9.88 5.93 2.85
CA GLY A 167 9.40 5.37 4.10
C GLY A 167 9.13 3.87 3.98
N GLY A 168 8.82 3.24 5.09
CA GLY A 168 8.36 1.85 5.08
C GLY A 168 7.92 1.41 6.47
N HIS A 169 7.32 0.22 6.52
CA HIS A 169 6.82 -0.39 7.74
C HIS A 169 7.86 -1.31 8.39
N ASP A 170 7.58 -1.75 9.62
CA ASP A 170 8.30 -2.82 10.33
C ASP A 170 9.82 -2.65 10.55
N TYR A 171 10.35 -1.43 10.43
CA TYR A 171 11.76 -1.16 10.73
C TYR A 171 12.08 -1.45 12.20
N GLY A 172 12.86 -2.51 12.43
CA GLY A 172 13.24 -2.98 13.77
C GLY A 172 12.17 -3.82 14.47
N HIS A 173 11.11 -4.23 13.76
CA HIS A 173 10.11 -5.13 14.32
C HIS A 173 10.71 -6.53 14.57
N PRO A 174 10.54 -7.14 15.76
CA PRO A 174 11.20 -8.41 16.10
C PRO A 174 10.86 -9.58 15.17
N ASN A 175 9.65 -9.59 14.59
CA ASN A 175 9.23 -10.65 13.66
C ASN A 175 9.79 -10.46 12.24
N PHE A 176 10.33 -9.27 11.92
CA PHE A 176 10.81 -8.92 10.59
C PHE A 176 12.25 -8.39 10.64
N PRO A 177 13.22 -9.15 11.20
CA PRO A 177 14.59 -8.68 11.38
C PRO A 177 15.28 -8.36 10.04
N GLY A 178 14.81 -8.93 8.93
CA GLY A 178 15.31 -8.66 7.58
C GLY A 178 15.10 -7.22 7.12
N VAL A 179 14.02 -6.56 7.56
CA VAL A 179 13.67 -5.20 7.15
C VAL A 179 14.74 -4.21 7.60
N LYS A 180 15.06 -4.21 8.90
CA LYS A 180 16.09 -3.32 9.45
C LYS A 180 17.43 -3.54 8.77
N ARG A 181 17.83 -4.80 8.61
CA ARG A 181 19.10 -5.16 7.98
C ARG A 181 19.18 -4.66 6.54
N ALA A 182 18.12 -4.84 5.74
CA ALA A 182 18.08 -4.38 4.35
C ALA A 182 18.20 -2.86 4.24
N VAL A 183 17.48 -2.13 5.08
CA VAL A 183 17.54 -0.66 5.12
C VAL A 183 18.94 -0.17 5.52
N ASP A 184 19.53 -0.76 6.56
CA ASP A 184 20.85 -0.36 7.05
C ASP A 184 21.97 -0.65 6.02
N GLU A 185 21.93 -1.81 5.37
CA GLU A 185 22.90 -2.17 4.31
C GLU A 185 22.73 -1.24 3.10
N PHE A 186 21.50 -1.03 2.62
CA PHE A 186 21.23 -0.12 1.50
C PHE A 186 21.73 1.31 1.76
N LEU A 187 21.56 1.80 2.99
CA LEU A 187 22.03 3.11 3.43
C LEU A 187 23.55 3.26 3.36
N THR A 188 24.27 2.22 3.80
CA THR A 188 25.74 2.18 3.79
C THR A 188 26.26 2.26 2.37
N ASP A 189 25.64 1.52 1.44
CA ASP A 189 26.07 1.47 0.04
C ASP A 189 25.66 2.70 -0.77
N SER A 190 24.52 3.33 -0.43
CA SER A 190 23.95 4.44 -1.21
C SER A 190 24.43 5.82 -0.78
N GLY A 191 25.21 5.93 0.31
CA GLY A 191 25.69 7.21 0.85
C GLY A 191 24.59 8.14 1.38
N GLY A 192 23.39 7.61 1.65
CA GLY A 192 22.21 8.37 2.05
C GLY A 192 22.26 8.83 3.52
N LEU A 193 21.92 10.09 3.78
CA LEU A 193 21.78 10.62 5.15
C LEU A 193 20.47 10.10 5.76
N PHE A 194 20.55 9.11 6.65
CA PHE A 194 19.41 8.65 7.45
C PHE A 194 19.07 9.68 8.52
N THR A 195 17.85 10.22 8.51
CA THR A 195 17.35 11.03 9.61
C THR A 195 16.42 10.18 10.47
N GLN A 196 16.98 9.54 11.50
CA GLN A 196 16.18 8.99 12.59
C GLN A 196 15.78 10.16 13.50
N ARG A 197 14.51 10.55 13.55
CA ARG A 197 14.03 11.41 14.64
C ARG A 197 12.74 10.89 15.27
N GLU A 198 12.94 10.52 16.53
CA GLU A 198 12.01 10.35 17.65
C GLU A 198 10.95 9.25 17.53
N LYS A 199 11.19 8.17 18.29
CA LYS A 199 10.24 7.14 18.74
C LYS A 199 9.08 6.86 17.76
N GLY A 200 9.37 6.04 16.75
CA GLY A 200 8.33 5.28 16.05
C GLY A 200 8.27 5.42 14.54
N PHE A 201 9.17 6.20 13.90
CA PHE A 201 9.19 6.26 12.43
C PHE A 201 10.60 6.48 11.88
N GLY A 202 11.01 5.64 10.92
CA GLY A 202 12.27 5.75 10.18
C GLY A 202 11.99 6.08 8.72
N GLY A 203 12.75 6.99 8.13
CA GLY A 203 12.64 7.36 6.71
C GLY A 203 13.99 7.74 6.13
N LEU A 204 14.19 7.43 4.85
CA LEU A 204 15.36 7.76 4.06
C LEU A 204 15.13 9.04 3.27
N LYS A 205 16.12 9.94 3.26
CA LYS A 205 16.17 11.08 2.34
C LYS A 205 17.14 10.80 1.20
N ARG A 206 16.75 11.14 -0.02
CA ARG A 206 17.62 11.14 -1.21
C ARG A 206 18.32 12.48 -1.40
#